data_AF-A0A2E7QTT3-F1
#
_entry.id   AF-A0A2E7QTT3-F1
#
_cell.length_a   1.000
_cell.length_b   1.000
_cell.length_c   1.000
_cell.angle_alpha   90.00
_cell.angle_beta   90.00
_cell.angle_gamma   90.00
#
_symmetry.space_group_name_H-M   'P 1'
#
loop_
_entity.id
_entity.type
_entity.pdbx_description
1 polymer ?
#
loop_
_entity_poly.entity_id
_entity_poly.type
_entity_poly.pdbx_seq_one_letter_code
_entity_poly.pdbx_strand_id
1 'polypeptide(L)'
;MAVIVSNILVGEAQVLIGATLAAASDIGATQDGVELSWEPDMVDIEVDQFGDAAKVIQSMVKVMLKTTLAEATLVNLAHAWGYDSTVGNSDIKQNQDGTDTNTFMFGVENVYPHERCIKTVGNAPGSTAATTLTRTFQAKRAISYSASSHSMKRAEATVFPVEFRILPTAADVGYEYGKIIDATA
;
A
#
# COMPACT_ATOMS: atom_id res chain seq x y z
N MET A 1 -17.16 17.64 10.81
CA MET A 1 -18.41 17.19 10.15
C MET A 1 -18.29 15.68 9.97
N ALA A 2 -19.10 14.89 10.67
CA ALA A 2 -19.06 13.43 10.55
C ALA A 2 -19.55 13.03 9.15
N VAL A 3 -18.68 12.37 8.39
CA VAL A 3 -18.96 11.91 7.04
C VAL A 3 -19.82 10.64 7.16
N ILE A 4 -21.13 10.77 6.86
CA ILE A 4 -22.15 9.70 6.98
C ILE A 4 -22.33 8.96 5.63
N VAL A 5 -21.26 8.68 4.90
CA VAL A 5 -21.35 7.89 3.65
C VAL A 5 -20.99 6.44 3.92
N SER A 6 -21.90 5.57 3.51
CA SER A 6 -21.73 4.13 3.47
C SER A 6 -20.46 3.77 2.71
N ASN A 7 -19.59 3.01 3.36
CA ASN A 7 -18.52 2.25 2.74
C ASN A 7 -17.41 3.06 2.04
N ILE A 8 -16.75 3.98 2.75
CA ILE A 8 -15.53 4.60 2.24
C ILE A 8 -14.31 3.74 2.62
N LEU A 9 -13.53 3.35 1.62
CA LEU A 9 -12.15 2.85 1.76
C LEU A 9 -11.10 3.99 1.64
N VAL A 10 -11.58 5.22 1.43
CA VAL A 10 -10.81 6.44 1.12
C VAL A 10 -10.86 7.43 2.29
N GLY A 11 -9.87 7.42 3.17
CA GLY A 11 -9.81 8.34 4.30
C GLY A 11 -8.46 8.33 4.98
N GLU A 12 -8.30 9.15 6.02
CA GLU A 12 -7.11 9.10 6.88
C GLU A 12 -6.92 7.67 7.40
N ALA A 13 -5.76 7.10 7.12
CA ALA A 13 -5.44 5.73 7.53
C ALA A 13 -3.99 5.67 8.01
N GLN A 14 -3.76 4.81 9.00
CA GLN A 14 -2.40 4.38 9.33
C GLN A 14 -2.03 3.23 8.39
N VAL A 15 -0.81 3.24 7.89
CA VAL A 15 -0.27 2.19 7.03
C VAL A 15 0.74 1.39 7.85
N LEU A 16 0.66 0.07 7.78
CA LEU A 16 1.62 -0.85 8.36
C LEU A 16 2.19 -1.72 7.25
N ILE A 17 3.52 -1.89 7.23
CA ILE A 17 4.22 -2.71 6.25
C ILE A 17 5.18 -3.67 6.97
N GLY A 18 5.31 -4.90 6.47
CA GLY A 18 6.24 -5.88 7.04
C GLY A 18 6.47 -7.10 6.14
N ALA A 19 7.28 -8.04 6.61
CA ALA A 19 7.50 -9.33 5.94
C ALA A 19 6.32 -10.29 6.11
N THR A 20 5.59 -10.18 7.23
CA THR A 20 4.34 -10.90 7.50
C THR A 20 3.34 -9.97 8.19
N LEU A 21 2.05 -10.25 8.07
CA LEU A 21 0.99 -9.40 8.66
C LEU A 21 1.11 -9.22 10.18
N ALA A 22 1.65 -10.21 10.89
CA ALA A 22 1.87 -10.15 12.33
C ALA A 22 3.13 -9.33 12.70
N ALA A 23 4.06 -9.15 11.76
CA ALA A 23 5.28 -8.36 11.91
C ALA A 23 5.21 -7.01 11.17
N ALA A 24 4.02 -6.58 10.73
CA ALA A 24 3.85 -5.29 10.08
C ALA A 24 4.01 -4.16 11.12
N SER A 25 4.97 -3.28 10.90
CA SER A 25 5.22 -2.11 11.73
C SER A 25 4.47 -0.90 11.18
N ASP A 26 3.97 -0.04 12.06
CA ASP A 26 3.40 1.25 11.68
C ASP A 26 4.49 2.12 11.03
N ILE A 27 4.19 2.62 9.83
CA ILE A 27 5.07 3.48 9.04
C ILE A 27 4.61 4.94 9.05
N GLY A 28 3.59 5.26 9.83
CA GLY A 28 3.10 6.61 10.06
C GLY A 28 1.77 6.93 9.37
N ALA A 29 1.38 8.20 9.51
CA ALA A 29 0.14 8.72 8.92
C ALA A 29 0.28 9.02 7.42
N THR A 30 -0.85 9.00 6.73
CA THR A 30 -0.95 9.37 5.31
C THR A 30 -1.43 10.80 5.14
N GLN A 31 -0.87 11.57 4.21
CA GLN A 31 -1.28 12.97 4.01
C GLN A 31 -2.65 13.09 3.32
N ASP A 32 -2.91 12.26 2.31
CA ASP A 32 -4.14 12.31 1.49
C ASP A 32 -5.02 11.05 1.63
N GLY A 33 -4.73 10.23 2.63
CA GLY A 33 -5.40 8.95 2.85
C GLY A 33 -4.84 7.79 2.03
N VAL A 34 -5.63 6.72 1.94
CA VAL A 34 -5.32 5.51 1.16
C VAL A 34 -6.41 5.31 0.11
N GLU A 35 -6.01 5.03 -1.12
CA GLU A 35 -6.89 4.66 -2.22
C GLU A 35 -6.58 3.22 -2.66
N LEU A 36 -7.62 2.39 -2.78
CA LEU A 36 -7.52 1.04 -3.35
C LEU A 36 -8.25 1.04 -4.70
N SER A 37 -7.52 0.84 -5.79
CA SER A 37 -8.10 0.68 -7.13
C SER A 37 -8.19 -0.80 -7.51
N TRP A 38 -9.33 -1.16 -8.09
CA TRP A 38 -9.59 -2.45 -8.73
C TRP A 38 -9.81 -2.21 -10.21
N GLU A 39 -8.86 -2.66 -11.03
CA GLU A 39 -8.80 -2.39 -12.47
C GLU A 39 -8.88 -3.73 -13.22
N PRO A 40 -10.09 -4.19 -13.58
CA PRO A 40 -10.27 -5.41 -14.34
C PRO A 40 -10.27 -5.10 -15.85
N ASP A 41 -9.56 -5.92 -16.62
CA ASP A 41 -9.53 -5.83 -18.08
C ASP A 41 -10.55 -6.80 -18.70
N MET A 42 -11.48 -6.24 -19.47
CA MET A 42 -12.60 -6.98 -20.08
C MET A 42 -12.29 -7.23 -21.56
N VAL A 43 -12.44 -8.49 -21.98
CA VAL A 43 -12.29 -8.91 -23.37
C VAL A 43 -13.62 -9.44 -23.88
N ASP A 44 -14.03 -8.91 -25.02
CA ASP A 44 -15.26 -9.29 -25.70
C ASP A 44 -14.98 -10.45 -26.66
N ILE A 45 -15.76 -11.52 -26.53
CA ILE A 45 -15.78 -12.64 -27.47
C ILE A 45 -16.97 -12.43 -28.40
N GLU A 46 -16.67 -12.07 -29.65
CA GLU A 46 -17.67 -11.87 -30.70
C GLU A 46 -17.98 -13.19 -31.41
N VAL A 47 -19.26 -13.42 -31.72
CA VAL A 47 -19.70 -14.53 -32.57
C VAL A 47 -20.51 -13.94 -33.71
N ASP A 48 -20.15 -14.28 -34.94
CA ASP A 48 -20.67 -13.72 -36.21
C ASP A 48 -22.21 -13.79 -36.38
N GLN A 49 -22.92 -14.58 -35.57
CA GLN A 49 -24.39 -14.65 -35.60
C GLN A 49 -25.08 -13.55 -34.78
N PHE A 50 -24.36 -12.87 -33.91
CA PHE A 50 -24.86 -11.77 -33.09
C PHE A 50 -24.09 -10.51 -33.47
N GLY A 51 -24.80 -9.41 -33.73
CA GLY A 51 -24.18 -8.11 -34.02
C GLY A 51 -23.61 -7.40 -32.78
N ASP A 52 -23.22 -8.16 -31.75
CA ASP A 52 -22.72 -7.72 -30.45
C ASP A 52 -21.85 -8.84 -29.82
N ALA A 53 -21.09 -8.52 -28.78
CA ALA A 53 -20.27 -9.49 -28.04
C ALA A 53 -21.15 -10.65 -27.52
N ALA A 54 -20.84 -11.87 -27.93
CA ALA A 54 -21.57 -13.06 -27.49
C ALA A 54 -21.23 -13.40 -26.02
N LYS A 55 -20.05 -13.01 -25.55
CA LYS A 55 -19.64 -13.17 -24.15
C LYS A 55 -18.51 -12.21 -23.80
N VAL A 56 -18.67 -11.46 -22.70
CA VAL A 56 -17.57 -10.69 -22.09
C VAL A 56 -16.87 -11.57 -21.05
N ILE A 57 -15.55 -11.65 -21.11
CA ILE A 57 -14.72 -12.35 -20.13
C ILE A 57 -13.68 -11.42 -19.51
N GLN A 58 -13.35 -11.66 -18.24
CA GLN A 58 -12.29 -10.94 -17.55
C GLN A 58 -10.94 -11.60 -17.87
N SER A 59 -10.03 -10.85 -18.50
CA SER A 59 -8.72 -11.34 -18.93
C SER A 59 -7.66 -11.20 -17.83
N MET A 60 -7.64 -10.04 -17.17
CA MET A 60 -6.66 -9.74 -16.13
C MET A 60 -7.25 -8.82 -15.05
N VAL A 61 -6.70 -8.88 -13.85
CA VAL A 61 -7.00 -7.94 -12.77
C VAL A 61 -5.73 -7.31 -12.24
N LYS A 62 -5.74 -5.99 -12.15
CA LYS A 62 -4.72 -5.22 -11.45
C LYS A 62 -5.35 -4.56 -10.22
N VAL A 63 -4.71 -4.75 -9.08
CA VAL A 63 -5.12 -4.16 -7.80
C VAL A 63 -3.99 -3.27 -7.30
N MET A 64 -4.28 -1.98 -7.11
CA MET A 64 -3.28 -1.00 -6.70
C MET A 64 -3.71 -0.30 -5.42
N LEU A 65 -2.77 -0.07 -4.52
CA LEU A 65 -2.95 0.74 -3.33
C LEU A 65 -2.07 1.98 -3.45
N LYS A 66 -2.70 3.15 -3.54
CA LYS A 66 -2.04 4.45 -3.66
C LYS A 66 -2.15 5.20 -2.34
N THR A 67 -1.04 5.74 -1.86
CA THR A 67 -1.03 6.57 -0.66
C THR A 67 0.19 7.49 -0.64
N THR A 68 0.12 8.55 0.17
CA THR A 68 1.23 9.47 0.40
C THR A 68 1.69 9.34 1.84
N LEU A 69 2.88 8.81 2.08
CA LEU A 69 3.47 8.73 3.41
C LEU A 69 3.89 10.13 3.85
N ALA A 70 3.35 10.60 4.99
CA ALA A 70 3.64 11.93 5.51
C ALA A 70 5.00 12.01 6.23
N GLU A 71 5.55 10.86 6.63
CA GLU A 71 6.79 10.80 7.41
C GLU A 71 8.02 10.59 6.52
N ALA A 72 8.94 11.56 6.59
CA ALA A 72 10.19 11.59 5.83
C ALA A 72 11.33 10.75 6.46
N THR A 73 11.05 9.50 6.85
CA THR A 73 12.06 8.60 7.44
C THR A 73 12.82 7.81 6.35
N LEU A 74 14.04 7.35 6.65
CA LEU A 74 14.83 6.50 5.74
C LEU A 74 14.14 5.15 5.48
N VAL A 75 13.44 4.62 6.48
CA VAL A 75 12.66 3.39 6.38
C VAL A 75 11.53 3.58 5.36
N ASN A 76 10.80 4.70 5.44
CA ASN A 76 9.73 5.03 4.49
C ASN A 76 10.24 5.30 3.08
N LEU A 77 11.43 5.90 2.96
CA LEU A 77 12.11 6.05 1.68
C LEU A 77 12.46 4.69 1.07
N ALA A 78 12.97 3.75 1.87
CA ALA A 78 13.25 2.39 1.41
C ALA A 78 11.96 1.65 0.98
N HIS A 79 10.85 1.82 1.71
CA HIS A 79 9.54 1.29 1.30
C HIS A 79 9.04 1.91 -0.01
N ALA A 80 9.19 3.23 -0.18
CA ALA A 80 8.78 3.94 -1.39
C ALA A 80 9.57 3.48 -2.63
N TRP A 81 10.87 3.23 -2.47
CA TRP A 81 11.76 2.84 -3.57
C TRP A 81 11.92 1.32 -3.74
N GLY A 82 11.32 0.53 -2.86
CA GLY A 82 11.35 -0.92 -2.92
C GLY A 82 12.66 -1.56 -2.44
N TYR A 83 13.51 -0.84 -1.70
CA TYR A 83 14.72 -1.34 -1.04
C TYR A 83 14.41 -1.99 0.30
N ASP A 84 15.31 -2.82 0.85
CA ASP A 84 15.19 -3.35 2.21
C ASP A 84 15.10 -2.21 3.24
N SER A 85 14.04 -2.25 4.04
CA SER A 85 13.74 -1.26 5.06
C SER A 85 14.31 -1.63 6.44
N THR A 86 14.99 -2.77 6.55
CA THR A 86 15.57 -3.26 7.80
C THR A 86 16.80 -2.44 8.19
N VAL A 87 16.72 -1.72 9.32
CA VAL A 87 17.83 -0.93 9.85
C VAL A 87 18.94 -1.85 10.34
N GLY A 88 20.18 -1.56 9.95
CA GLY A 88 21.35 -2.38 10.23
C GLY A 88 21.62 -3.48 9.19
N ASN A 89 20.85 -3.50 8.09
CA ASN A 89 21.05 -4.42 6.97
C ASN A 89 21.76 -3.72 5.79
N SER A 90 21.83 -4.38 4.63
CA SER A 90 22.54 -3.90 3.43
C SER A 90 22.09 -2.51 2.95
N ASP A 91 20.79 -2.21 2.97
CA ASP A 91 20.28 -1.00 2.28
C ASP A 91 20.07 0.19 3.23
N ILE A 92 19.90 -0.08 4.54
CA ILE A 92 19.95 0.93 5.60
C ILE A 92 21.00 0.50 6.61
N LYS A 93 22.19 1.09 6.51
CA LYS A 93 23.30 0.78 7.38
C LYS A 93 23.32 1.70 8.60
N GLN A 94 23.47 1.09 9.78
CA GLN A 94 23.84 1.83 10.99
C GLN A 94 25.34 2.08 10.97
N ASN A 95 25.74 3.35 11.00
CA ASN A 95 27.13 3.75 11.03
C ASN A 95 27.65 3.69 12.47
N GLN A 96 28.81 3.08 12.65
CA GLN A 96 29.52 3.04 13.93
C GLN A 96 30.42 4.27 14.11
N ASP A 97 29.88 5.46 13.89
CA ASP A 97 30.62 6.74 13.92
C ASP A 97 30.60 7.44 15.29
N GLY A 98 30.03 6.79 16.31
CA GLY A 98 29.84 7.35 17.66
C GLY A 98 28.68 8.35 17.77
N THR A 99 27.98 8.62 16.67
CA THR A 99 26.78 9.47 16.58
C THR A 99 25.53 8.64 16.18
N ASP A 100 25.68 7.33 16.02
CA ASP A 100 24.62 6.37 15.62
C ASP A 100 23.83 6.82 14.38
N THR A 101 24.53 7.35 13.37
CA THR A 101 23.88 7.79 12.13
C THR A 101 23.44 6.61 11.27
N ASN A 102 22.35 6.77 10.51
CA ASN A 102 21.89 5.77 9.53
C ASN A 102 22.16 6.28 8.11
N THR A 103 22.69 5.41 7.25
CA THR A 103 22.96 5.70 5.84
C THR A 103 22.13 4.81 4.94
N PHE A 104 21.42 5.42 4.00
CA PHE A 104 20.70 4.70 2.95
C PHE A 104 21.64 4.40 1.78
N MET A 105 21.86 3.12 1.48
CA MET A 105 22.77 2.65 0.45
C MET A 105 22.04 2.59 -0.90
N PHE A 106 22.02 3.72 -1.61
CA PHE A 106 21.40 3.83 -2.94
C PHE A 106 22.31 3.26 -4.04
N GLY A 107 22.32 1.93 -4.17
CA GLY A 107 23.12 1.17 -5.13
C GLY A 107 22.30 0.60 -6.29
N VAL A 108 22.93 -0.24 -7.11
CA VAL A 108 22.19 -1.07 -8.08
C VAL A 108 21.51 -2.20 -7.34
N GLU A 109 20.20 -2.32 -7.52
CA GLU A 109 19.39 -3.35 -6.87
C GLU A 109 19.22 -4.61 -7.70
N ASN A 110 18.74 -5.66 -7.03
CA ASN A 110 18.38 -6.92 -7.67
C ASN A 110 17.23 -6.73 -8.68
N VAL A 111 17.17 -7.63 -9.67
CA VAL A 111 16.12 -7.62 -10.72
C VAL A 111 14.73 -7.91 -10.15
N TYR A 112 14.66 -8.59 -9.00
CA TYR A 112 13.42 -8.96 -8.34
C TYR A 112 13.02 -7.91 -7.29
N PRO A 113 11.85 -7.27 -7.41
CA PRO A 113 11.38 -6.31 -6.42
C PRO A 113 11.04 -7.00 -5.09
N HIS A 114 11.24 -6.29 -3.99
CA HIS A 114 10.88 -6.79 -2.66
C HIS A 114 9.36 -6.85 -2.47
N GLU A 115 8.85 -8.04 -2.18
CA GLU A 115 7.46 -8.25 -1.79
C GLU A 115 7.28 -8.00 -0.29
N ARG A 116 6.23 -7.27 0.08
CA ARG A 116 5.87 -6.97 1.46
C ARG A 116 4.40 -7.21 1.72
N CYS A 117 4.02 -7.45 2.96
CA CYS A 117 2.63 -7.33 3.36
C CYS A 117 2.30 -5.88 3.67
N ILE A 118 1.06 -5.47 3.38
CA ILE A 118 0.53 -4.16 3.72
C ILE A 118 -0.76 -4.32 4.50
N LYS A 119 -0.93 -3.48 5.51
CA LYS A 119 -2.17 -3.35 6.27
C LYS A 119 -2.47 -1.87 6.40
N THR A 120 -3.68 -1.46 6.06
CA THR A 120 -4.14 -0.08 6.30
C THR A 120 -5.32 -0.13 7.24
N VAL A 121 -5.32 0.78 8.22
CA VAL A 121 -6.39 0.89 9.22
C VAL A 121 -6.91 2.31 9.18
N GLY A 122 -8.19 2.45 8.86
CA GLY A 122 -8.90 3.72 8.88
C GLY A 122 -10.21 3.62 9.66
N ASN A 123 -10.88 4.75 9.82
CA ASN A 123 -12.21 4.78 10.43
C ASN A 123 -13.25 4.12 9.52
N ALA A 124 -14.05 3.22 10.06
CA ALA A 124 -15.16 2.62 9.32
C ALA A 124 -16.39 3.54 9.33
N PRO A 125 -17.30 3.39 8.35
CA PRO A 125 -18.57 4.12 8.32
C PRO A 125 -19.36 3.96 9.62
N GLY A 126 -20.00 5.04 10.09
CA GLY A 126 -20.76 5.02 11.33
C GLY A 126 -19.91 5.18 12.60
N SER A 127 -18.59 5.39 12.47
CA SER A 127 -17.76 5.83 13.58
C SER A 127 -18.28 7.16 14.14
N THR A 128 -18.45 7.20 15.45
CA THR A 128 -18.81 8.43 16.18
C THR A 128 -17.70 8.76 17.17
N ALA A 129 -17.75 9.95 17.78
CA ALA A 129 -16.81 10.31 18.84
C ALA A 129 -16.87 9.36 20.06
N ALA A 130 -17.94 8.58 20.22
CA ALA A 130 -18.14 7.65 21.33
C ALA A 130 -17.92 6.17 20.95
N THR A 131 -17.91 5.84 19.66
CA THR A 131 -17.73 4.47 19.17
C THR A 131 -16.86 4.51 17.92
N THR A 132 -15.63 4.05 18.07
CA THR A 132 -14.68 3.93 16.97
C THR A 132 -14.88 2.59 16.28
N LEU A 133 -15.35 2.63 15.05
CA LEU A 133 -15.38 1.47 14.17
C LEU A 133 -14.15 1.54 13.28
N THR A 134 -13.49 0.42 13.05
CA THR A 134 -12.26 0.38 12.24
C THR A 134 -12.47 -0.45 11.00
N ARG A 135 -11.93 0.05 9.89
CA ARG A 135 -11.84 -0.68 8.64
C ARG A 135 -10.38 -0.98 8.37
N THR A 136 -10.07 -2.27 8.30
CA THR A 136 -8.73 -2.75 7.99
C THR A 136 -8.71 -3.37 6.60
N PHE A 137 -7.91 -2.82 5.69
CA PHE A 137 -7.49 -3.56 4.49
C PHE A 137 -6.15 -4.23 4.77
N GLN A 138 -5.97 -5.45 4.30
CA GLN A 138 -4.69 -6.13 4.43
C GLN A 138 -4.42 -7.14 3.32
N ALA A 139 -3.22 -7.05 2.75
CA ALA A 139 -2.72 -7.93 1.69
C ALA A 139 -1.34 -8.48 2.05
N LYS A 140 -1.07 -9.72 1.63
CA LYS A 140 0.19 -10.41 1.97
C LYS A 140 1.34 -10.12 1.01
N ARG A 141 1.02 -9.75 -0.23
CA ARG A 141 2.01 -9.51 -1.30
C ARG A 141 1.73 -8.18 -1.98
N ALA A 142 2.59 -7.22 -1.73
CA ALA A 142 2.58 -5.88 -2.28
C ALA A 142 3.99 -5.51 -2.73
N ILE A 143 4.12 -4.93 -3.92
CA ILE A 143 5.39 -4.44 -4.47
C ILE A 143 5.27 -2.94 -4.74
N SER A 144 6.32 -2.16 -4.49
CA SER A 144 6.33 -0.76 -4.96
C SER A 144 6.39 -0.74 -6.48
N TYR A 145 5.51 0.04 -7.12
CA TYR A 145 5.32 0.02 -8.58
C TYR A 145 5.45 1.40 -9.23
N SER A 146 5.55 2.48 -8.46
CA SER A 146 5.61 3.85 -8.99
C SER A 146 6.98 4.50 -8.82
N ALA A 147 7.29 5.38 -9.77
CA ALA A 147 8.43 6.29 -9.68
C ALA A 147 8.12 7.37 -8.64
N SER A 148 8.91 7.43 -7.58
CA SER A 148 8.79 8.47 -6.55
C SER A 148 10.05 9.34 -6.50
N SER A 149 9.87 10.58 -6.05
CA SER A 149 10.96 11.56 -5.93
C SER A 149 11.05 12.06 -4.49
N HIS A 150 12.27 12.23 -3.98
CA HIS A 150 12.53 12.86 -2.69
C HIS A 150 13.05 14.27 -2.93
N SER A 151 12.33 15.28 -2.43
CA SER A 151 12.75 16.68 -2.55
C SER A 151 12.79 17.37 -1.18
N MET A 152 13.86 18.11 -0.93
CA MET A 152 14.06 18.89 0.28
C MET A 152 13.77 20.36 -0.05
N LYS A 153 12.50 20.73 -0.02
CA LYS A 153 12.07 22.13 -0.23
C LYS A 153 11.97 22.84 1.11
N ARG A 154 12.22 24.16 1.10
CA ARG A 154 12.18 24.99 2.33
C ARG A 154 10.78 25.17 2.92
N ALA A 155 9.73 25.15 2.09
CA ALA A 155 8.39 25.62 2.47
C ALA A 155 7.30 24.55 2.37
N GLU A 156 7.65 23.30 2.06
CA GLU A 156 6.69 22.19 1.92
C GLU A 156 7.18 21.01 2.77
N ALA A 157 6.25 20.25 3.33
CA ALA A 157 6.57 19.00 4.02
C ALA A 157 7.11 17.98 3.00
N THR A 158 8.19 17.30 3.36
CA THR A 158 8.71 16.21 2.55
C THR A 158 7.83 14.98 2.71
N VAL A 159 7.21 14.55 1.62
CA VAL A 159 6.31 13.40 1.60
C VAL A 159 6.67 12.43 0.49
N PHE A 160 6.24 11.18 0.66
CA PHE A 160 6.52 10.10 -0.29
C PHE A 160 5.23 9.59 -0.93
N PRO A 161 4.92 9.99 -2.17
CA PRO A 161 3.86 9.34 -2.92
C PRO A 161 4.29 7.92 -3.27
N VAL A 162 3.50 6.95 -2.87
CA VAL A 162 3.76 5.52 -3.10
C VAL A 162 2.54 4.86 -3.72
N GLU A 163 2.83 3.92 -4.62
CA GLU A 163 1.81 3.10 -5.24
C GLU A 163 2.30 1.66 -5.17
N PHE A 164 1.54 0.85 -4.44
CA PHE A 164 1.81 -0.56 -4.26
C PHE A 164 0.92 -1.38 -5.17
N ARG A 165 1.51 -2.28 -5.95
CA ARG A 165 0.77 -3.30 -6.69
C ARG A 165 0.57 -4.52 -5.82
N ILE A 166 -0.68 -4.93 -5.66
CA ILE A 166 -1.04 -6.13 -4.90
C ILE A 166 -1.03 -7.35 -5.82
N LEU A 167 -0.37 -8.41 -5.39
CA LEU A 167 -0.28 -9.67 -6.11
C LEU A 167 -1.14 -10.74 -5.43
N PRO A 168 -1.82 -11.60 -6.22
CA PRO A 168 -2.64 -12.66 -5.64
C PRO A 168 -1.79 -13.72 -4.95
N THR A 169 -2.31 -14.30 -3.87
CA THR A 169 -1.70 -15.42 -3.17
C THR A 169 -2.59 -16.65 -3.30
N ALA A 170 -2.15 -17.68 -4.03
CA ALA A 170 -2.95 -18.88 -4.30
C ALA A 170 -3.31 -19.70 -3.05
N ALA A 171 -2.61 -19.49 -1.94
CA ALA A 171 -2.91 -20.14 -0.65
C ALA A 171 -4.15 -19.56 0.04
N ASP A 172 -4.60 -18.36 -0.35
CA ASP A 172 -5.71 -17.63 0.27
C ASP A 172 -6.97 -17.72 -0.60
N VAL A 173 -7.84 -18.69 -0.30
CA VAL A 173 -9.04 -18.95 -1.11
C VAL A 173 -10.14 -17.90 -0.83
N GLY A 174 -10.52 -17.13 -1.85
CA GLY A 174 -11.57 -16.11 -1.79
C GLY A 174 -11.14 -14.75 -1.24
N TYR A 175 -9.84 -14.57 -0.96
CA TYR A 175 -9.23 -13.31 -0.52
C TYR A 175 -7.78 -13.23 -1.02
N GLU A 176 -7.56 -13.70 -2.24
CA GLU A 176 -6.24 -13.84 -2.88
C GLU A 176 -5.51 -12.48 -2.94
N TYR A 177 -6.25 -11.39 -3.14
CA TYR A 177 -5.75 -10.00 -3.18
C TYR A 177 -5.76 -9.29 -1.81
N GLY A 178 -6.17 -9.98 -0.74
CA GLY A 178 -6.30 -9.41 0.60
C GLY A 178 -7.73 -9.40 1.12
N LYS A 179 -7.88 -8.96 2.37
CA LYS A 179 -9.16 -8.90 3.08
C LYS A 179 -9.46 -7.48 3.53
N ILE A 180 -10.74 -7.09 3.45
CA ILE A 180 -11.29 -5.86 4.01
C ILE A 180 -12.16 -6.28 5.19
N ILE A 181 -11.87 -5.75 6.38
CA ILE A 181 -12.54 -6.12 7.63
C ILE A 181 -13.08 -4.87 8.31
N ASP A 182 -14.36 -4.92 8.67
CA ASP A 182 -14.95 -3.98 9.63
C ASP A 182 -14.96 -4.62 11.01
N ALA A 183 -14.46 -3.88 12.00
CA ALA A 183 -14.48 -4.29 13.40
C ALA A 183 -14.97 -3.15 14.28
N THR A 184 -15.72 -3.50 15.31
CA THR A 184 -15.99 -2.61 16.45
C THR A 184 -14.79 -2.71 17.39
N ALA A 185 -14.29 -1.57 17.86
CA ALA A 185 -13.23 -1.53 18.86
C ALA A 185 -13.61 -2.27 20.15
#